data_AF-E9DH00-F1
#
_entry.id   AF-E9DH00-F1
#
_cell.length_a   1.000
_cell.length_b   1.000
_cell.length_c   1.000
_cell.angle_alpha   90.00
_cell.angle_beta   90.00
_cell.angle_gamma   90.00
#
_symmetry.space_group_name_H-M   'P 1'
#
loop_
_entity.id
_entity.type
_entity.pdbx_description
1 polymer ?
#
loop_
_entity_poly.entity_id
_entity_poly.type
_entity_poly.pdbx_seq_one_letter_code
_entity_poly.pdbx_strand_id
1 'polypeptide(L)'
;MGQYFHVIAPKLREKADWGWKLGEILFDGTPASLVYLFARPIIPPTFTGHCCTPDSESLSKTMTSSATINAPSKKRGYLFGNLAHLTDDTLSRAKPDHFYGARPEQLNRQIRKDLSDQIIPSTQDDLPMAPNFFLEAKGPDGSLAVATRQACYDGALGARGMHSLQTYRQDKLTYDNNAYTITSTYHGGQLKLYVE
;
A
#
# COMPACT_ATOMS: atom_id res chain seq x y z
N MET A 1 -1.50 -25.13 -10.09
CA MET A 1 -0.19 -24.61 -9.69
C MET A 1 -0.42 -23.27 -9.03
N GLY A 2 -0.31 -23.16 -7.70
CA GLY A 2 -0.38 -21.88 -7.00
C GLY A 2 1.02 -21.29 -6.94
N GLN A 3 1.20 -20.04 -7.37
CA GLN A 3 2.42 -19.30 -7.03
C GLN A 3 2.37 -19.00 -5.53
N TYR A 4 3.45 -19.34 -4.82
CA TYR A 4 3.66 -18.95 -3.44
C TYR A 4 4.21 -17.52 -3.44
N PHE A 5 3.45 -16.58 -2.89
CA PHE A 5 3.89 -15.20 -2.68
C PHE A 5 4.06 -14.94 -1.19
N HIS A 6 5.08 -14.16 -0.83
CA HIS A 6 5.23 -13.65 0.54
C HIS A 6 4.58 -12.27 0.65
N VAL A 7 3.73 -12.10 1.65
CA VAL A 7 3.19 -10.78 2.01
C VAL A 7 4.28 -10.03 2.77
N ILE A 8 4.78 -8.93 2.20
CA ILE A 8 5.83 -8.13 2.83
C ILE A 8 5.21 -6.91 3.48
N ALA A 9 5.45 -6.71 4.77
CA ALA A 9 5.18 -5.44 5.43
C ALA A 9 6.29 -4.45 5.00
N PRO A 10 6.02 -3.44 4.13
CA PRO A 10 7.06 -2.54 3.63
C PRO A 10 7.80 -1.81 4.77
N LYS A 11 7.15 -1.69 5.94
CA LYS A 11 7.75 -1.10 7.13
C LYS A 11 8.88 -1.94 7.73
N LEU A 12 8.74 -3.25 7.78
CA LEU A 12 9.70 -4.13 8.44
C LEU A 12 10.84 -4.54 7.52
N ARG A 13 10.68 -4.37 6.19
CA ARG A 13 11.61 -4.91 5.17
C ARG A 13 11.91 -6.40 5.34
N GLU A 14 11.03 -7.11 6.05
CA GLU A 14 11.16 -8.52 6.40
C GLU A 14 9.97 -9.31 5.85
N LYS A 15 10.23 -10.59 5.56
CA LYS A 15 9.19 -11.56 5.26
C LYS A 15 8.36 -11.74 6.50
N ALA A 16 7.07 -11.50 6.37
CA ALA A 16 6.21 -11.56 7.50
C ALA A 16 5.73 -13.02 7.69
N ASP A 17 6.42 -13.73 8.59
CA ASP A 17 6.13 -15.13 8.91
C ASP A 17 5.01 -15.19 9.96
N TRP A 18 3.77 -15.02 9.50
CA TRP A 18 2.64 -14.73 10.39
C TRP A 18 2.05 -15.93 11.12
N GLY A 19 2.64 -17.13 11.03
CA GLY A 19 2.27 -18.29 11.85
C GLY A 19 0.77 -18.54 12.00
N TRP A 20 -0.03 -18.32 10.94
CA TRP A 20 -1.50 -18.45 10.91
C TRP A 20 -2.31 -17.43 11.73
N LYS A 21 -1.70 -16.35 12.26
CA LYS A 21 -2.34 -15.33 13.11
C LYS A 21 -2.88 -14.09 12.38
N LEU A 22 -2.91 -14.09 11.04
CA LEU A 22 -3.47 -12.96 10.28
C LEU A 22 -4.91 -12.63 10.71
N GLY A 23 -5.72 -13.66 11.00
CA GLY A 23 -7.07 -13.49 11.55
C GLY A 23 -7.08 -12.73 12.88
N GLU A 24 -6.21 -13.08 13.83
CA GLU A 24 -6.16 -12.40 15.14
C GLU A 24 -5.80 -10.92 14.98
N ILE A 25 -4.81 -10.57 14.15
CA ILE A 25 -4.39 -9.18 13.89
C ILE A 25 -5.49 -8.39 13.13
N LEU A 26 -6.27 -9.06 12.29
CA LEU A 26 -7.41 -8.47 11.58
C LEU A 26 -8.59 -8.16 12.49
N PHE A 27 -8.81 -8.99 13.52
CA PHE A 27 -10.03 -8.97 14.33
C PHE A 27 -9.84 -8.44 15.76
N ASP A 28 -8.61 -8.09 16.20
CA ASP A 28 -8.33 -7.47 17.52
C ASP A 28 -8.81 -6.00 17.66
N GLY A 29 -9.80 -5.61 16.84
CA GLY A 29 -10.58 -4.38 17.03
C GLY A 29 -10.02 -3.12 16.37
N THR A 30 -8.82 -3.14 15.77
CA THR A 30 -8.33 -1.97 15.00
C THR A 30 -7.55 -2.39 13.74
N PRO A 31 -7.84 -1.80 12.56
CA PRO A 31 -7.02 -1.98 11.37
C PRO A 31 -5.67 -1.25 11.50
N ALA A 32 -5.40 -0.59 12.63
CA ALA A 32 -4.24 0.28 12.82
C ALA A 32 -2.93 -0.49 12.67
N SER A 33 -2.85 -1.74 13.16
CA SER A 33 -1.66 -2.57 13.03
C SER A 33 -1.37 -2.94 11.57
N LEU A 34 -2.39 -3.32 10.80
CA LEU A 34 -2.24 -3.63 9.37
C LEU A 34 -1.89 -2.39 8.57
N VAL A 35 -2.62 -1.30 8.78
CA VAL A 35 -2.34 -0.02 8.14
C VAL A 35 -0.90 0.42 8.46
N TYR A 36 -0.47 0.32 9.72
CA TYR A 36 0.88 0.67 10.14
C TYR A 36 1.97 -0.13 9.44
N LEU A 37 1.76 -1.44 9.28
CA LEU A 37 2.71 -2.37 8.67
C LEU A 37 2.77 -2.22 7.16
N PHE A 38 1.62 -2.05 6.52
CA PHE A 38 1.45 -2.14 5.07
C PHE A 38 1.39 -0.79 4.38
N ALA A 39 0.73 0.22 4.94
CA ALA A 39 0.51 1.51 4.29
C ALA A 39 1.73 2.45 4.36
N ARG A 40 2.87 1.98 3.87
CA ARG A 40 4.11 2.75 3.73
C ARG A 40 4.72 2.55 2.36
N PRO A 41 5.29 3.61 1.78
CA PRO A 41 5.95 3.51 0.49
C PRO A 41 7.25 2.73 0.67
N ILE A 42 7.66 1.97 -0.35
CA ILE A 42 9.02 1.47 -0.40
C ILE A 42 9.94 2.65 -0.69
N ILE A 43 10.92 2.87 0.19
CA ILE A 43 11.98 3.84 -0.04
C ILE A 43 13.03 3.19 -0.94
N PRO A 44 13.33 3.74 -2.13
CA PRO A 44 14.30 3.14 -3.05
C PRO A 44 15.68 2.99 -2.40
N PRO A 45 16.36 1.85 -2.59
CA PRO A 45 17.61 1.54 -1.89
C PRO A 45 18.79 2.45 -2.28
N THR A 46 18.78 3.01 -3.50
CA THR A 46 19.85 3.87 -4.02
C THR A 46 19.69 5.35 -3.66
N PHE A 47 18.65 5.72 -2.91
CA PHE A 47 18.46 7.10 -2.46
C PHE A 47 19.23 7.36 -1.16
N THR A 48 20.54 7.56 -1.24
CA THR A 48 21.37 8.12 -0.17
C THR A 48 21.26 9.64 -0.13
N GLY A 49 20.05 10.19 -0.04
CA GLY A 49 19.89 11.53 0.50
C GLY A 49 19.93 11.42 2.02
N HIS A 50 20.72 12.24 2.71
CA HIS A 50 20.79 12.29 4.19
C HIS A 50 19.39 12.31 4.82
N CYS A 51 18.83 11.14 5.11
CA CYS A 51 17.86 10.93 6.15
C CYS A 51 18.64 10.22 7.24
N CYS A 52 18.64 10.81 8.44
CA CYS A 52 19.31 10.30 9.63
C CYS A 52 19.11 8.79 9.73
N THR A 53 20.18 8.04 9.52
CA THR A 53 20.26 6.63 9.93
C THR A 53 20.25 6.63 11.46
N PRO A 54 19.27 6.03 12.14
CA PRO A 54 19.50 5.59 13.50
C PRO A 54 20.46 4.41 13.42
N ASP A 55 21.53 4.46 14.21
CA ASP A 55 22.57 3.46 14.24
C ASP A 55 21.98 2.05 14.39
N SER A 56 22.48 1.13 13.56
CA SER A 56 22.08 -0.28 13.47
C SER A 56 22.34 -1.09 14.75
N GLU A 57 22.93 -0.48 15.78
CA GLU A 57 23.12 -1.08 17.10
C GLU A 57 21.97 -0.82 18.10
N SER A 58 21.02 0.08 17.78
CA SER A 58 19.95 0.45 18.72
C SER A 58 18.68 -0.42 18.66
N LEU A 59 18.51 -1.25 17.62
CA LEU A 59 17.32 -2.08 17.40
C LEU A 59 17.17 -3.27 18.36
N SER A 60 18.19 -3.58 19.18
CA SER A 60 18.14 -4.68 20.15
C SER A 60 17.69 -4.27 21.55
N LYS A 61 17.55 -2.97 21.84
CA LYS A 61 17.10 -2.49 23.15
C LYS A 61 16.05 -1.41 22.99
N THR A 62 14.81 -1.82 23.25
CA THR A 62 13.74 -1.09 23.99
C THR A 62 12.39 -1.29 23.29
N MET A 63 11.76 -2.43 23.57
CA MET A 63 10.31 -2.52 23.60
C MET A 63 9.80 -1.73 24.82
N THR A 64 9.62 -0.42 24.70
CA THR A 64 8.65 0.35 25.52
C THR A 64 8.59 1.82 25.10
N SER A 65 7.36 2.28 24.83
CA SER A 65 6.85 3.65 24.94
C SER A 65 7.40 4.75 23.99
N SER A 66 6.47 5.32 23.22
CA SER A 66 6.50 6.69 22.68
C SER A 66 7.70 7.12 21.84
N ALA A 67 7.83 6.56 20.65
CA ALA A 67 8.27 7.36 19.50
C ALA A 67 7.02 7.97 18.86
N THR A 68 7.00 9.27 18.54
CA THR A 68 5.88 9.90 17.82
C THR A 68 5.82 9.32 16.40
N ILE A 69 4.97 8.31 16.19
CA ILE A 69 4.93 7.50 14.97
C ILE A 69 3.93 8.10 13.98
N ASN A 70 4.43 8.70 12.89
CA ASN A 70 3.56 9.26 11.84
C ASN A 70 2.68 8.16 11.21
N ALA A 71 1.38 8.21 11.52
CA ALA A 71 0.37 7.27 11.04
C ALA A 71 0.08 7.45 9.53
N PRO A 72 -0.20 6.35 8.80
CA PRO A 72 -0.61 6.42 7.40
C PRO A 72 -1.88 7.27 7.22
N SER A 73 -1.99 7.93 6.07
CA SER A 73 -3.16 8.78 5.79
C SER A 73 -4.29 7.95 5.19
N LYS A 74 -5.53 8.22 5.64
CA LYS A 74 -6.76 7.52 5.24
C LYS A 74 -7.67 8.48 4.49
N LYS A 75 -8.19 8.07 3.32
CA LYS A 75 -9.20 8.82 2.57
C LYS A 75 -10.29 7.89 2.05
N ARG A 76 -11.45 8.46 1.69
CA ARG A 76 -12.66 7.72 1.30
C ARG A 76 -13.23 8.20 -0.03
N GLY A 77 -13.71 7.27 -0.84
CA GLY A 77 -14.52 7.54 -2.03
C GLY A 77 -13.93 8.58 -2.96
N TYR A 78 -12.59 8.58 -3.13
CA TYR A 78 -11.87 9.61 -3.85
C TYR A 78 -11.40 9.09 -5.21
N LEU A 79 -11.59 9.88 -6.27
CA LEU A 79 -11.25 9.50 -7.64
C LEU A 79 -9.76 9.66 -7.90
N PHE A 80 -9.11 8.62 -8.43
CA PHE A 80 -7.70 8.64 -8.77
C PHE A 80 -7.48 9.33 -10.13
N GLY A 81 -7.57 10.66 -10.11
CA GLY A 81 -7.50 11.53 -11.28
C GLY A 81 -6.12 11.66 -11.91
N ASN A 82 -5.04 11.43 -11.15
CA ASN A 82 -3.67 11.65 -11.62
C ASN A 82 -2.96 10.35 -12.05
N LEU A 83 -3.42 9.17 -11.61
CA LEU A 83 -2.77 7.93 -12.01
C LEU A 83 -3.00 7.63 -13.50
N ALA A 84 -1.95 7.15 -14.17
CA ALA A 84 -2.04 6.61 -15.52
C ALA A 84 -2.96 5.37 -15.52
N HIS A 85 -3.68 5.11 -16.60
CA HIS A 85 -4.49 3.88 -16.68
C HIS A 85 -3.60 2.64 -16.79
N LEU A 86 -4.15 1.48 -16.41
CA LEU A 86 -3.51 0.18 -16.64
C LEU A 86 -3.77 -0.38 -18.05
N THR A 87 -4.69 0.25 -18.79
CA THR A 87 -5.20 -0.21 -20.08
C THR A 87 -5.28 0.97 -21.06
N ASP A 88 -6.05 0.84 -22.13
CA ASP A 88 -6.25 1.82 -23.22
C ASP A 88 -7.17 2.99 -22.85
N ASP A 89 -7.19 3.40 -21.58
CA ASP A 89 -8.04 4.47 -21.02
C ASP A 89 -9.56 4.25 -21.12
N THR A 90 -10.02 3.07 -21.56
CA THR A 90 -11.46 2.77 -21.67
C THR A 90 -12.12 2.47 -20.32
N LEU A 91 -11.33 1.99 -19.34
CA LEU A 91 -11.80 1.74 -17.99
C LEU A 91 -11.92 3.03 -17.19
N SER A 92 -13.00 3.14 -16.41
CA SER A 92 -13.19 4.21 -15.44
C SER A 92 -12.02 4.28 -14.46
N ARG A 93 -11.65 5.50 -14.05
CA ARG A 93 -10.63 5.70 -13.02
C ARG A 93 -11.04 5.05 -11.70
N ALA A 94 -10.04 4.54 -10.98
CA ALA A 94 -10.24 3.95 -9.66
C ALA A 94 -10.83 4.97 -8.69
N LYS A 95 -11.76 4.51 -7.86
CA LYS A 95 -12.40 5.29 -6.81
C LYS A 95 -12.64 4.40 -5.59
N PRO A 96 -11.57 4.03 -4.88
CA PRO A 96 -11.69 3.14 -3.74
C PRO A 96 -12.61 3.70 -2.66
N ASP A 97 -13.44 2.85 -2.04
CA ASP A 97 -14.27 3.26 -0.90
C ASP A 97 -13.40 3.74 0.27
N HIS A 98 -12.30 3.04 0.53
CA HIS A 98 -11.21 3.50 1.40
C HIS A 98 -9.85 3.11 0.86
N PHE A 99 -8.86 3.95 1.12
CA PHE A 99 -7.47 3.61 0.86
C PHE A 99 -6.53 4.26 1.87
N TYR A 100 -5.35 3.66 1.97
CA TYR A 100 -4.25 4.12 2.79
C TYR A 100 -2.97 4.17 1.96
N GLY A 101 -2.15 5.15 2.29
CA GLY A 101 -0.84 5.32 1.67
C GLY A 101 0.06 6.22 2.50
N ALA A 102 1.22 6.48 1.92
CA ALA A 102 2.23 7.36 2.47
C ALA A 102 1.79 8.82 2.45
N ARG A 103 2.26 9.63 3.39
CA ARG A 103 2.12 11.08 3.27
C ARG A 103 3.19 11.67 2.34
N PRO A 104 2.89 12.67 1.50
CA PRO A 104 3.84 13.21 0.52
C PRO A 104 5.22 13.59 1.09
N GLU A 105 5.28 14.09 2.32
CA GLU A 105 6.52 14.47 3.01
C GLU A 105 7.46 13.28 3.32
N GLN A 106 6.96 12.04 3.26
CA GLN A 106 7.76 10.84 3.52
C GLN A 106 8.63 10.39 2.34
N LEU A 107 8.47 10.99 1.16
CA LEU A 107 9.23 10.64 -0.04
C LEU A 107 9.87 11.88 -0.65
N ASN A 108 11.10 11.69 -1.14
CA ASN A 108 11.86 12.76 -1.77
C ASN A 108 11.06 13.41 -2.91
N ARG A 109 11.10 14.76 -2.96
CA ARG A 109 10.33 15.56 -3.92
C ARG A 109 10.64 15.21 -5.38
N GLN A 110 11.88 14.84 -5.70
CA GLN A 110 12.24 14.47 -7.07
C GLN A 110 11.58 13.14 -7.48
N ILE A 111 11.62 12.13 -6.60
CA ILE A 111 10.96 10.84 -6.85
C ILE A 111 9.45 11.03 -7.05
N ARG A 112 8.82 11.90 -6.23
CA ARG A 112 7.40 12.24 -6.38
C ARG A 112 7.07 12.87 -7.73
N LYS A 113 7.95 13.72 -8.25
CA LYS A 113 7.78 14.34 -9.57
C LYS A 113 7.94 13.30 -10.69
N ASP A 114 9.00 12.50 -10.60
CA ASP A 114 9.39 11.56 -11.65
C ASP A 114 8.40 10.39 -11.78
N LEU A 115 7.73 10.02 -10.68
CA LEU A 115 6.75 8.92 -10.63
C LEU A 115 5.31 9.41 -10.39
N SER A 116 5.01 10.70 -10.66
CA SER A 116 3.75 11.34 -10.27
C SER A 116 2.51 10.54 -10.71
N ASP A 117 2.45 10.16 -11.98
CA ASP A 117 1.34 9.40 -12.58
C ASP A 117 1.29 7.92 -12.16
N GLN A 118 2.30 7.44 -11.43
CA GLN A 118 2.36 6.07 -10.93
C GLN A 118 2.00 5.96 -9.45
N ILE A 119 2.36 6.97 -8.65
CA ILE A 119 2.23 6.91 -7.19
C ILE A 119 1.36 8.01 -6.58
N ILE A 120 1.02 9.08 -7.30
CA ILE A 120 0.22 10.18 -6.73
C ILE A 120 -1.23 10.04 -7.23
N PRO A 121 -2.20 9.68 -6.38
CA PRO A 121 -3.59 9.50 -6.81
C PRO A 121 -4.24 10.77 -7.34
N SER A 122 -3.84 11.92 -6.80
CA SER A 122 -4.35 13.24 -7.17
C SER A 122 -3.39 14.35 -6.77
N THR A 123 -3.51 15.48 -7.46
CA THR A 123 -2.71 16.69 -7.24
C THR A 123 -3.10 17.47 -5.99
N GLN A 124 -4.08 17.00 -5.20
CA GLN A 124 -4.40 17.60 -3.89
C GLN A 124 -3.35 17.18 -2.85
N ASP A 125 -2.75 18.17 -2.19
CA ASP A 125 -1.60 17.99 -1.29
C ASP A 125 -1.91 17.22 0.00
N ASP A 126 -3.19 17.08 0.37
CA ASP A 126 -3.64 16.44 1.61
C ASP A 126 -3.97 14.94 1.45
N LEU A 127 -3.76 14.38 0.26
CA LEU A 127 -4.05 12.99 -0.06
C LEU A 127 -2.84 12.07 0.09
N PRO A 128 -3.05 10.79 0.46
CA PRO A 128 -1.99 9.80 0.47
C PRO A 128 -1.39 9.63 -0.93
N MET A 129 -0.08 9.49 -1.01
CA MET A 129 0.63 8.95 -2.17
C MET A 129 0.95 7.46 -1.96
N ALA A 130 1.35 6.78 -3.02
CA ALA A 130 1.67 5.36 -3.09
C ALA A 130 0.63 4.51 -2.34
N PRO A 131 -0.65 4.57 -2.74
CA PRO A 131 -1.68 3.80 -2.07
C PRO A 131 -1.41 2.30 -2.29
N ASN A 132 -1.40 1.54 -1.20
CA ASN A 132 -1.10 0.11 -1.25
C ASN A 132 -1.90 -0.70 -0.21
N PHE A 133 -2.90 -0.06 0.41
CA PHE A 133 -3.94 -0.78 1.14
C PHE A 133 -5.31 -0.19 0.82
N PHE A 134 -6.20 -1.02 0.27
CA PHE A 134 -7.51 -0.63 -0.23
C PHE A 134 -8.65 -1.44 0.39
N LEU A 135 -9.83 -0.84 0.45
CA LEU A 135 -11.08 -1.50 0.86
C LEU A 135 -12.22 -1.05 -0.04
N GLU A 136 -12.92 -2.05 -0.58
CA GLU A 136 -14.19 -1.95 -1.29
C GLU A 136 -15.30 -2.54 -0.43
N ALA A 137 -16.27 -1.71 -0.04
CA ALA A 137 -17.37 -2.13 0.82
C ALA A 137 -18.68 -2.00 0.08
N LYS A 138 -19.48 -3.06 0.08
CA LYS A 138 -20.81 -3.06 -0.55
C LYS A 138 -21.88 -3.34 0.49
N GLY A 139 -22.96 -2.54 0.41
CA GLY A 139 -24.17 -2.74 1.22
C GLY A 139 -24.97 -3.97 0.78
N PRO A 140 -26.12 -4.24 1.42
CA PRO A 140 -26.95 -5.42 1.15
C PRO A 140 -27.33 -5.60 -0.33
N ASP A 141 -27.58 -4.50 -1.03
CA ASP A 141 -27.96 -4.51 -2.45
C ASP A 141 -26.77 -4.38 -3.40
N GLY A 142 -25.55 -4.25 -2.86
CA GLY A 142 -24.34 -4.09 -3.66
C GLY A 142 -23.79 -5.42 -4.14
N SER A 143 -23.27 -5.45 -5.37
CA SER A 143 -22.76 -6.69 -5.94
C SER A 143 -21.35 -7.04 -5.43
N LEU A 144 -21.20 -8.21 -4.82
CA LEU A 144 -19.88 -8.78 -4.50
C LEU A 144 -18.96 -8.85 -5.74
N ALA A 145 -19.51 -9.22 -6.90
CA ALA A 145 -18.74 -9.32 -8.13
C ALA A 145 -18.22 -7.95 -8.60
N VAL A 146 -18.93 -6.87 -8.31
CA VAL A 146 -18.45 -5.50 -8.56
C VAL A 146 -17.34 -5.16 -7.56
N ALA A 147 -17.53 -5.43 -6.27
CA ALA A 147 -16.52 -5.21 -5.24
C ALA A 147 -15.19 -5.90 -5.57
N THR A 148 -15.24 -7.18 -5.99
CA THR A 148 -14.04 -7.93 -6.38
C THR A 148 -13.33 -7.30 -7.57
N ARG A 149 -14.06 -6.87 -8.61
CA ARG A 149 -13.43 -6.22 -9.79
C ARG A 149 -12.78 -4.89 -9.41
N GLN A 150 -13.44 -4.09 -8.58
CA GLN A 150 -12.88 -2.83 -8.08
C GLN A 150 -11.63 -3.09 -7.23
N ALA A 151 -11.69 -4.03 -6.29
CA ALA A 151 -10.55 -4.41 -5.46
C ALA A 151 -9.35 -4.88 -6.29
N CYS A 152 -9.55 -5.74 -7.30
CA CYS A 152 -8.47 -6.18 -8.18
C CYS A 152 -7.87 -5.02 -8.99
N TYR A 153 -8.70 -4.08 -9.47
CA TYR A 153 -8.22 -2.93 -10.23
C TYR A 153 -7.42 -1.96 -9.37
N ASP A 154 -7.92 -1.65 -8.17
CA ASP A 154 -7.22 -0.82 -7.19
C ASP A 154 -5.89 -1.46 -6.75
N GLY A 155 -5.90 -2.78 -6.53
CA GLY A 155 -4.73 -3.57 -6.17
C GLY A 155 -3.65 -3.54 -7.23
N ALA A 156 -4.03 -3.70 -8.50
CA ALA A 156 -3.11 -3.59 -9.62
C ALA A 156 -2.47 -2.19 -9.74
N LEU A 157 -3.24 -1.12 -9.46
CA LEU A 157 -2.69 0.24 -9.41
C LEU A 157 -1.69 0.41 -8.27
N GLY A 158 -2.01 -0.10 -7.08
CA GLY A 158 -1.10 -0.10 -5.93
C GLY A 158 0.18 -0.87 -6.23
N ALA A 159 0.06 -2.08 -6.77
CA ALA A 159 1.20 -2.94 -7.12
C ALA A 159 2.12 -2.26 -8.13
N ARG A 160 1.56 -1.62 -9.17
CA ARG A 160 2.34 -0.82 -10.13
C ARG A 160 3.08 0.34 -9.46
N GLY A 161 2.41 1.05 -8.55
CA GLY A 161 3.03 2.14 -7.79
C GLY A 161 4.20 1.66 -6.92
N MET A 162 4.01 0.54 -6.21
CA MET A 162 5.04 -0.08 -5.37
C MET A 162 6.21 -0.58 -6.21
N HIS A 163 5.93 -1.23 -7.34
CA HIS A 163 6.96 -1.69 -8.27
C HIS A 163 7.77 -0.52 -8.85
N SER A 164 7.11 0.56 -9.26
CA SER A 164 7.77 1.77 -9.77
C SER A 164 8.72 2.39 -8.75
N LEU A 165 8.35 2.36 -7.46
CA LEU A 165 9.23 2.80 -6.37
C LEU A 165 10.43 1.86 -6.20
N GLN A 166 10.22 0.55 -6.23
CA GLN A 166 11.31 -0.42 -6.08
C GLN A 166 12.36 -0.27 -7.18
N THR A 167 11.93 -0.14 -8.43
CA THR A 167 12.80 -0.11 -9.60
C THR A 167 13.29 1.28 -9.97
N TYR A 168 12.95 2.31 -9.18
CA TYR A 168 13.35 3.69 -9.46
C TYR A 168 14.88 3.82 -9.50
N ARG A 169 15.41 4.20 -10.67
CA ARG A 169 16.86 4.31 -10.97
C ARG A 169 17.64 2.99 -10.78
N GLN A 170 16.98 1.85 -10.94
CA GLN A 170 17.66 0.56 -11.08
C GLN A 170 17.91 0.27 -12.55
N ASP A 171 19.10 -0.26 -12.87
CA ASP A 171 19.48 -0.62 -14.24
C ASP A 171 18.73 -1.84 -14.78
N LYS A 172 18.12 -2.65 -13.89
CA LYS A 172 17.41 -3.87 -14.23
C LYS A 172 16.05 -3.93 -13.52
N LEU A 173 14.99 -4.18 -14.30
CA LEU A 173 13.68 -4.53 -13.76
C LEU A 173 13.79 -5.87 -13.02
N THR A 174 13.47 -5.88 -11.74
CA THR A 174 13.50 -7.07 -10.89
C THR A 174 12.12 -7.34 -10.32
N TYR A 175 11.68 -8.60 -10.41
CA TYR A 175 10.49 -9.12 -9.76
C TYR A 175 10.95 -10.10 -8.70
N ASP A 176 10.61 -9.83 -7.45
CA ASP A 176 11.06 -10.59 -6.29
C ASP A 176 10.00 -11.57 -5.75
N ASN A 177 8.88 -11.72 -6.49
CA ASN A 177 7.74 -12.57 -6.14
C ASN A 177 7.14 -12.26 -4.76
N ASN A 178 7.22 -11.01 -4.33
CA ASN A 178 6.61 -10.51 -3.10
C ASN A 178 5.38 -9.66 -3.40
N ALA A 179 4.39 -9.75 -2.52
CA ALA A 179 3.22 -8.88 -2.57
C ALA A 179 3.43 -7.66 -1.66
N TYR A 180 3.17 -6.47 -2.22
CA TYR A 180 3.36 -5.16 -1.58
C TYR A 180 2.08 -4.36 -1.45
N THR A 181 1.01 -4.84 -2.07
CA THR A 181 -0.32 -4.27 -1.99
C THR A 181 -1.27 -5.25 -1.33
N ILE A 182 -2.17 -4.70 -0.52
CA ILE A 182 -3.30 -5.45 0.04
C ILE A 182 -4.57 -4.77 -0.46
N THR A 183 -5.49 -5.55 -1.01
CA THR A 183 -6.86 -5.09 -1.24
C THR A 183 -7.83 -5.92 -0.45
N SER A 184 -8.98 -5.33 -0.14
CA SER A 184 -9.99 -6.00 0.66
C SER A 184 -11.39 -5.69 0.18
N THR A 185 -12.27 -6.67 0.32
CA THR A 185 -13.70 -6.50 0.09
C THR A 185 -14.47 -6.79 1.36
N TYR A 186 -15.43 -5.93 1.71
CA TYR A 186 -16.41 -6.20 2.76
C TYR A 186 -17.81 -6.28 2.17
N HIS A 187 -18.47 -7.43 2.30
CA HIS A 187 -19.83 -7.64 1.80
C HIS A 187 -20.53 -8.75 2.60
N GLY A 188 -21.79 -8.52 2.99
CA GLY A 188 -22.61 -9.52 3.69
C GLY A 188 -21.99 -10.04 5.00
N GLY A 189 -21.26 -9.19 5.74
CA GLY A 189 -20.55 -9.58 6.97
C GLY A 189 -19.22 -10.30 6.74
N GLN A 190 -18.78 -10.49 5.50
CA GLN A 190 -17.52 -11.16 5.17
C GLN A 190 -16.46 -10.15 4.73
N LEU A 191 -15.29 -10.23 5.35
CA LEU A 191 -14.08 -9.56 4.89
C LEU A 191 -13.21 -10.56 4.11
N LYS A 192 -12.83 -10.21 2.89
CA LYS A 192 -11.87 -10.97 2.07
C LYS A 192 -10.68 -10.09 1.76
N LEU A 193 -9.47 -10.65 1.85
CA LEU A 193 -8.23 -9.99 1.50
C LEU A 193 -7.63 -10.61 0.25
N TYR A 194 -7.02 -9.77 -0.57
CA TYR A 194 -6.19 -10.12 -1.72
C TYR A 194 -4.84 -9.43 -1.53
N VAL A 195 -3.81 -10.04 -2.11
CA VAL A 195 -2.43 -9.53 -2.03
C VAL A 195 -1.83 -9.55 -3.42
N GLU A 196 -1.18 -8.45 -3.78
CA GLU A 196 -0.59 -8.21 -5.10
C GLU A 196 0.86 -7.72 -5.00
#